data_AF-A0A8J4EH93-F1
#
_entry.id   AF-A0A8J4EH93-F1
#
_cell.length_a   1.000
_cell.length_b   1.000
_cell.length_c   1.000
_cell.angle_alpha   90.00
_cell.angle_beta   90.00
_cell.angle_gamma   90.00
#
_symmetry.space_group_name_H-M   'P 1'
#
loop_
_entity.id
_entity.type
_entity.pdbx_description
1 polymer ?
#
loop_
_entity_poly.entity_id
_entity_poly.type
_entity_poly.pdbx_seq_one_letter_code
_entity_poly.pdbx_strand_id
1 'polypeptide(L)'
;MGRDIAERRRTTVERLDVALAEGRLTTAEHRDRVAAAYDAHIDLRLAELVADLPARAGEPAWTDAHRVRALDLHHAAMYLGEALTTGALTPEEYRKRLTRIAGTLTYATLKRQLDGVPGPPGPPDRGRLLVTDADRRHAAARIDRALADDRLTRDDHAGLGRALQRVRRYRDLDRVLADLTPLDEAAIDVAPPAPSAGRSGTAASMSRSGTAASMSRSGPDATRKLSGCALLVMLAVAVTLVPIGAGILL
;
A
#
# COMPACT_ATOMS: atom_id res chain seq x y z
N MET A 1 20.63 8.96 22.70
CA MET A 1 19.92 9.39 21.47
C MET A 1 20.31 8.62 20.21
N GLY A 2 21.60 8.42 19.88
CA GLY A 2 21.97 7.73 18.62
C GLY A 2 21.58 6.25 18.47
N ARG A 3 21.33 5.52 19.57
CA ARG A 3 20.91 4.10 19.52
C ARG A 3 19.48 3.92 19.00
N ASP A 4 18.69 4.99 19.06
CA ASP A 4 17.26 5.00 18.75
C ASP A 4 17.01 5.19 17.24
N ILE A 5 17.76 6.10 16.60
CA ILE A 5 17.61 6.35 15.15
C ILE A 5 18.04 5.14 14.30
N ALA A 6 19.05 4.39 14.73
CA ALA A 6 19.52 3.19 14.03
C ALA A 6 18.47 2.08 14.02
N GLU A 7 17.77 1.89 15.14
CA GLU A 7 16.69 0.91 15.24
C GLU A 7 15.49 1.32 14.37
N ARG A 8 15.07 2.59 14.46
CA ARG A 8 13.98 3.11 13.62
C ARG A 8 14.28 2.98 12.13
N ARG A 9 15.53 3.22 11.72
CA ARG A 9 15.95 3.01 10.33
C ARG A 9 15.80 1.56 9.92
N ARG A 10 16.19 0.59 10.76
CA ARG A 10 15.98 -0.83 10.50
C ARG A 10 14.49 -1.14 10.33
N THR A 11 13.64 -0.68 11.24
CA THR A 11 12.18 -0.84 11.14
C THR A 11 11.61 -0.21 9.85
N THR A 12 12.11 0.97 9.46
CA THR A 12 11.71 1.62 8.20
C THR A 12 12.09 0.77 6.99
N VAL A 13 13.32 0.23 6.94
CA VAL A 13 13.77 -0.64 5.84
C VAL A 13 12.94 -1.91 5.77
N GLU A 14 12.68 -2.58 6.90
CA GLU A 14 11.82 -3.77 6.94
C GLU A 14 10.41 -3.48 6.40
N ARG A 15 9.86 -2.30 6.70
CA ARG A 15 8.55 -1.87 6.17
C ARG A 15 8.60 -1.62 4.66
N LEU A 16 9.70 -1.07 4.14
CA LEU A 16 9.92 -0.91 2.69
C LEU A 16 10.04 -2.27 2.00
N ASP A 17 10.75 -3.23 2.59
CA ASP A 17 10.89 -4.60 2.08
C ASP A 17 9.54 -5.31 1.97
N VAL A 18 8.71 -5.18 3.02
CA VAL A 18 7.32 -5.66 3.00
C VAL A 18 6.52 -5.02 1.87
N ALA A 19 6.62 -3.70 1.69
CA ALA A 19 5.89 -2.99 0.65
C ALA A 19 6.34 -3.39 -0.77
N LEU A 20 7.62 -3.70 -0.96
CA LEU A 20 8.12 -4.27 -2.21
C LEU A 20 7.56 -5.69 -2.44
N ALA A 21 7.60 -6.55 -1.42
CA ALA A 21 7.08 -7.92 -1.50
C ALA A 21 5.56 -7.96 -1.80
N GLU A 22 4.80 -7.01 -1.26
CA GLU A 22 3.37 -6.83 -1.55
C GLU A 22 3.09 -6.12 -2.89
N GLY A 23 4.13 -5.72 -3.64
CA GLY A 23 4.00 -5.03 -4.92
C GLY A 23 3.41 -3.62 -4.82
N ARG A 24 3.57 -2.95 -3.68
CA ARG A 24 3.18 -1.53 -3.49
C ARG A 24 4.27 -0.57 -3.93
N LEU A 25 5.52 -1.02 -3.90
CA LEU A 25 6.68 -0.30 -4.40
C LEU A 25 7.24 -1.03 -5.63
N THR A 26 7.76 -0.26 -6.58
CA THR A 26 8.61 -0.82 -7.63
C THR A 26 10.02 -1.07 -7.06
N THR A 27 10.82 -1.93 -7.70
CA THR A 27 12.22 -2.16 -7.30
C THR A 27 13.05 -0.87 -7.32
N ALA A 28 12.80 0.04 -8.26
CA ALA A 28 13.48 1.33 -8.33
C ALA A 28 13.12 2.22 -7.14
N GLU A 29 11.82 2.38 -6.87
CA GLU A 29 11.34 3.19 -5.76
C GLU A 29 11.78 2.63 -4.40
N HIS A 30 11.75 1.30 -4.23
CA HIS A 30 12.26 0.65 -3.02
C HIS A 30 13.74 0.99 -2.80
N ARG A 31 14.58 0.84 -3.82
CA ARG A 31 16.01 1.17 -3.75
C ARG A 31 16.23 2.62 -3.32
N ASP A 32 15.51 3.55 -3.94
CA ASP A 32 15.63 4.98 -3.66
C ASP A 32 15.21 5.32 -2.23
N ARG A 33 14.07 4.75 -1.76
CA ARG A 33 13.60 4.96 -0.39
C ARG A 33 14.50 4.32 0.66
N VAL A 34 15.09 3.15 0.37
CA VAL A 34 16.08 2.50 1.27
C VAL A 34 17.34 3.34 1.39
N ALA A 35 17.87 3.87 0.28
CA ALA A 35 19.00 4.80 0.32
C ALA A 35 18.68 6.03 1.16
N ALA A 36 17.52 6.65 0.93
CA ALA A 36 17.06 7.80 1.72
C ALA A 36 16.87 7.49 3.21
N ALA A 37 16.47 6.26 3.58
CA ALA A 37 16.36 5.84 4.97
C ALA A 37 17.75 5.75 5.64
N TYR A 38 18.78 5.28 4.92
CA TYR A 38 20.16 5.26 5.43
C TYR A 38 20.75 6.66 5.59
N ASP A 39 20.38 7.60 4.72
CA ASP A 39 20.80 9.00 4.79
C ASP A 39 20.01 9.82 5.82
N ALA A 40 18.86 9.34 6.28
CA ALA A 40 18.04 10.05 7.25
C ALA A 40 18.69 10.10 8.64
N HIS A 41 18.74 11.31 9.21
CA HIS A 41 19.27 11.58 10.55
C HIS A 41 18.19 11.97 11.58
N ILE A 42 16.94 12.12 11.14
CA ILE A 42 15.82 12.53 12.00
C ILE A 42 14.59 11.66 11.74
N ASP A 43 13.78 11.48 12.77
CA ASP A 43 12.60 10.60 12.74
C ASP A 43 11.54 11.04 11.74
N LEU A 44 11.36 12.36 11.59
CA LEU A 44 10.39 12.92 10.66
C LEU A 44 10.65 12.44 9.22
N ARG A 45 11.92 12.37 8.80
CA ARG A 45 12.30 11.86 7.47
C ARG A 45 12.00 10.38 7.32
N LEU A 46 12.27 9.57 8.35
CA LEU A 46 11.94 8.15 8.32
C LEU A 46 10.42 7.92 8.25
N ALA A 47 9.63 8.74 8.95
CA ALA A 47 8.17 8.69 8.90
C ALA A 47 7.62 9.07 7.52
N GLU A 48 8.16 10.12 6.89
CA GLU A 48 7.79 10.55 5.53
C GLU A 48 7.98 9.43 4.49
N LEU A 49 9.07 8.65 4.60
CA LEU A 49 9.40 7.58 3.64
C LEU A 49 8.40 6.41 3.63
N VAL A 50 7.59 6.26 4.69
CA VAL A 50 6.65 5.15 4.85
C VAL A 50 5.22 5.61 5.13
N ALA A 51 4.94 6.90 5.02
CA ALA A 51 3.63 7.49 5.37
C ALA A 51 2.47 6.94 4.53
N ASP A 52 2.74 6.51 3.30
CA ASP A 52 1.77 5.95 2.35
C ASP A 52 1.71 4.41 2.37
N LEU A 53 2.43 3.77 3.28
CA LEU A 53 2.51 2.31 3.40
C LEU A 53 1.75 1.83 4.64
N PRO A 54 1.27 0.57 4.70
CA PRO A 54 0.75 0.00 5.94
C PRO A 54 1.86 -0.17 6.98
N ALA A 55 1.51 -0.09 8.27
CA ALA A 55 2.48 -0.24 9.35
C ALA A 55 2.98 -1.68 9.45
N ARG A 56 2.09 -2.65 9.18
CA ARG A 56 2.40 -4.07 9.24
C ARG A 56 2.08 -4.76 7.92
N ALA A 57 2.90 -5.77 7.66
CA ALA A 57 2.69 -6.72 6.58
C ALA A 57 1.29 -7.35 6.71
N GLY A 58 0.51 -7.39 5.64
CA GLY A 58 -0.80 -8.06 5.60
C GLY A 58 -1.89 -7.40 6.46
N GLU A 59 -1.61 -6.21 6.97
CA GLU A 59 -2.64 -5.35 7.53
C GLU A 59 -3.72 -5.13 6.45
N PRO A 60 -5.03 -5.34 6.75
CA PRO A 60 -6.13 -5.13 5.81
C PRO A 60 -6.27 -3.65 5.44
N ALA A 61 -5.33 -3.16 4.65
CA ALA A 61 -4.99 -1.77 4.47
C ALA A 61 -5.87 -1.12 3.38
N TRP A 62 -7.19 -1.15 3.55
CA TRP A 62 -8.12 -0.36 2.73
C TRP A 62 -8.29 1.07 3.25
N THR A 63 -7.30 1.58 3.99
CA THR A 63 -7.28 3.00 4.33
C THR A 63 -7.03 3.80 3.06
N ASP A 64 -7.76 4.89 2.93
CA ASP A 64 -7.81 5.69 1.72
C ASP A 64 -6.44 6.26 1.31
N ALA A 65 -5.57 6.48 2.29
CA ALA A 65 -4.23 7.02 2.10
C ALA A 65 -3.19 5.97 1.65
N HIS A 66 -3.40 4.67 1.91
CA HIS A 66 -2.39 3.67 1.61
C HIS A 66 -2.26 3.40 0.11
N ARG A 67 -1.04 3.04 -0.28
CA ARG A 67 -0.74 2.61 -1.64
C ARG A 67 -1.45 1.32 -2.01
N VAL A 68 -1.97 1.26 -3.23
CA VAL A 68 -2.60 0.06 -3.77
C VAL A 68 -1.54 -1.01 -4.06
N ARG A 69 -1.84 -2.26 -3.74
CA ARG A 69 -1.02 -3.41 -4.15
C ARG A 69 -1.18 -3.68 -5.64
N ALA A 70 -0.12 -4.11 -6.32
CA ALA A 70 -0.21 -4.53 -7.72
C ALA A 70 -1.28 -5.62 -7.94
N LEU A 71 -1.43 -6.56 -7.00
CA LEU A 71 -2.47 -7.59 -7.06
C LEU A 71 -3.89 -6.99 -7.04
N ASP A 72 -4.12 -5.96 -6.22
CA ASP A 72 -5.44 -5.31 -6.12
C ASP A 72 -5.75 -4.50 -7.39
N LEU A 73 -4.75 -3.90 -8.04
CA LEU A 73 -4.91 -3.28 -9.36
C LEU A 73 -5.28 -4.32 -10.43
N HIS A 74 -4.67 -5.51 -10.39
CA HIS A 74 -5.00 -6.60 -11.29
C HIS A 74 -6.46 -7.08 -11.09
N HIS A 75 -6.88 -7.31 -9.85
CA HIS A 75 -8.27 -7.66 -9.55
C HIS A 75 -9.25 -6.57 -10.00
N ALA A 76 -8.91 -5.30 -9.81
CA ALA A 76 -9.72 -4.18 -10.28
C ALA A 76 -9.89 -4.19 -11.81
N ALA A 77 -8.84 -4.50 -12.56
CA ALA A 77 -8.92 -4.66 -14.01
C ALA A 77 -9.84 -5.83 -14.41
N MET A 78 -9.78 -6.96 -13.69
CA MET A 78 -10.68 -8.09 -13.89
C MET A 78 -12.15 -7.70 -13.67
N TYR A 79 -12.45 -6.95 -12.61
CA TYR A 79 -13.82 -6.46 -12.36
C TYR A 79 -14.33 -5.51 -13.43
N LEU A 80 -13.48 -4.61 -13.95
CA LEU A 80 -13.85 -3.78 -15.09
C LEU A 80 -14.18 -4.63 -16.33
N GLY A 81 -13.44 -5.72 -16.56
CA GLY A 81 -13.70 -6.65 -17.65
C GLY A 81 -15.03 -7.37 -17.49
N GLU A 82 -15.33 -7.87 -16.28
CA GLU A 82 -16.62 -8.48 -15.95
C GLU A 82 -17.78 -7.49 -16.19
N ALA A 83 -17.65 -6.27 -15.71
CA ALA A 83 -18.66 -5.23 -15.88
C ALA A 83 -18.92 -4.86 -17.35
N LEU A 84 -17.89 -4.90 -18.19
CA LEU A 84 -18.04 -4.78 -19.63
C LEU A 84 -18.84 -5.96 -20.20
N THR A 85 -18.51 -7.19 -19.81
CA THR A 85 -19.21 -8.39 -20.30
C THR A 85 -20.67 -8.46 -19.88
N THR A 86 -21.01 -7.93 -18.70
CA THR A 86 -22.40 -7.87 -18.21
C THR A 86 -23.17 -6.63 -18.72
N GLY A 87 -22.55 -5.77 -19.53
CA GLY A 87 -23.17 -4.57 -20.08
C GLY A 87 -23.34 -3.42 -19.08
N ALA A 88 -22.67 -3.49 -17.93
CA ALA A 88 -22.72 -2.43 -16.91
C ALA A 88 -21.76 -1.27 -17.18
N LEU A 89 -20.73 -1.52 -17.99
CA LEU A 89 -19.87 -0.49 -18.56
C LEU A 89 -19.97 -0.52 -20.08
N THR A 90 -19.95 0.66 -20.69
CA THR A 90 -19.70 0.77 -22.12
C THR A 90 -18.23 0.46 -22.45
N PRO A 91 -17.89 0.02 -23.67
CA PRO A 91 -16.50 -0.21 -24.07
C PRO A 91 -15.58 1.01 -23.91
N GLU A 92 -16.12 2.22 -24.08
CA GLU A 92 -15.38 3.47 -23.89
C GLU A 92 -15.08 3.73 -22.40
N GLU A 93 -16.06 3.54 -21.52
CA GLU A 93 -15.86 3.67 -20.08
C GLU A 93 -14.87 2.64 -19.54
N TYR A 94 -14.94 1.39 -20.03
CA TYR A 94 -13.97 0.35 -19.71
C TYR A 94 -12.54 0.79 -20.04
N ARG A 95 -12.28 1.21 -21.29
CA ARG A 95 -10.93 1.68 -21.73
C ARG A 95 -10.45 2.87 -20.91
N LYS A 96 -11.33 3.84 -20.65
CA LYS A 96 -11.03 5.03 -19.86
C LYS A 96 -10.67 4.68 -18.42
N ARG A 97 -11.46 3.82 -17.76
CA ARG A 97 -11.22 3.40 -16.37
C ARG A 97 -9.97 2.53 -16.27
N LEU A 98 -9.75 1.59 -17.20
CA LEU A 98 -8.56 0.74 -17.23
C LEU A 98 -7.27 1.58 -17.31
N THR A 99 -7.27 2.61 -18.16
CA THR A 99 -6.14 3.54 -18.28
C THR A 99 -5.87 4.29 -16.97
N ARG A 100 -6.92 4.71 -16.25
CA ARG A 100 -6.79 5.40 -14.95
C ARG A 100 -6.33 4.48 -13.82
N ILE A 101 -6.76 3.22 -13.81
CA ILE A 101 -6.33 2.23 -12.81
C ILE A 101 -4.81 1.99 -12.91
N ALA A 102 -4.24 1.95 -14.12
CA ALA A 102 -2.79 1.79 -14.29
C ALA A 102 -1.96 2.90 -13.61
N GLY A 103 -2.51 4.11 -13.46
CA GLY A 103 -1.87 5.23 -12.75
C GLY A 103 -2.34 5.43 -11.31
N THR A 104 -3.15 4.52 -10.76
CA THR A 104 -3.74 4.67 -9.44
C THR A 104 -2.76 4.30 -8.35
N LEU A 105 -2.41 5.28 -7.51
CA LEU A 105 -1.46 5.07 -6.41
C LEU A 105 -2.14 4.67 -5.10
N THR A 106 -3.33 5.19 -4.79
CA THR A 106 -3.98 5.01 -3.47
C THR A 106 -5.34 4.33 -3.54
N TYR A 107 -5.75 3.66 -2.46
CA TYR A 107 -7.06 2.99 -2.42
C TYR A 107 -8.23 3.96 -2.54
N ALA A 108 -8.11 5.21 -2.05
CA ALA A 108 -9.15 6.22 -2.28
C ALA A 108 -9.41 6.44 -3.77
N THR A 109 -8.33 6.51 -4.57
CA THR A 109 -8.41 6.70 -6.01
C THR A 109 -8.96 5.47 -6.70
N LEU A 110 -8.55 4.27 -6.27
CA LEU A 110 -9.07 3.01 -6.79
C LEU A 110 -10.57 2.86 -6.55
N LYS A 111 -11.04 3.13 -5.33
CA LYS A 111 -12.47 3.11 -4.97
C LYS A 111 -13.29 4.01 -5.89
N ARG A 112 -12.82 5.23 -6.15
CA ARG A 112 -13.47 6.15 -7.11
C ARG A 112 -13.50 5.61 -8.55
N GLN A 113 -12.49 4.86 -9.00
CA GLN A 113 -12.51 4.26 -10.34
C GLN A 113 -13.48 3.09 -10.46
N LEU A 114 -13.73 2.39 -9.36
CA LEU A 114 -14.63 1.23 -9.29
C LEU A 114 -16.07 1.61 -8.93
N ASP A 115 -16.34 2.88 -8.66
CA ASP A 115 -17.68 3.35 -8.31
C ASP A 115 -18.69 3.05 -9.44
N GLY A 116 -19.84 2.48 -9.07
CA GLY A 116 -20.89 2.05 -9.99
C GLY A 116 -20.61 0.79 -10.84
N VAL A 117 -19.49 0.09 -10.61
CA VAL A 117 -19.21 -1.20 -11.27
C VAL A 117 -19.87 -2.33 -10.49
N PRO A 118 -20.75 -3.16 -11.10
CA PRO A 118 -21.28 -4.35 -10.44
C PRO A 118 -20.18 -5.40 -10.29
N GLY A 119 -20.04 -5.87 -9.06
CA GLY A 119 -18.80 -6.45 -8.53
C GLY A 119 -18.52 -5.68 -7.24
N PRO A 120 -18.19 -6.36 -6.12
CA PRO A 120 -18.67 -5.91 -4.83
C PRO A 120 -18.26 -4.46 -4.52
N PRO A 121 -19.22 -3.56 -4.26
CA PRO A 121 -18.96 -2.25 -3.68
C PRO A 121 -18.61 -2.47 -2.21
N GLY A 122 -17.31 -2.67 -1.97
CA GLY A 122 -16.75 -3.12 -0.70
C GLY A 122 -15.72 -4.21 -0.98
N PRO A 123 -14.85 -4.59 -0.03
CA PRO A 123 -14.14 -5.84 -0.21
C PRO A 123 -15.21 -6.91 -0.53
N PRO A 124 -15.05 -7.78 -1.54
CA PRO A 124 -15.86 -9.00 -1.63
C PRO A 124 -15.97 -9.53 -0.21
N ASP A 125 -17.13 -10.01 0.24
CA ASP A 125 -17.28 -10.70 1.54
C ASP A 125 -16.03 -11.55 1.69
N ARG A 126 -15.03 -11.02 2.43
CA ARG A 126 -13.63 -11.42 2.21
C ARG A 126 -13.57 -12.89 2.53
N GLY A 127 -14.42 -13.28 3.46
CA GLY A 127 -14.79 -14.62 3.81
C GLY A 127 -15.02 -15.63 2.69
N ARG A 128 -15.47 -15.21 1.51
CA ARG A 128 -15.74 -16.08 0.35
C ARG A 128 -14.55 -16.23 -0.58
N LEU A 129 -13.60 -15.30 -0.57
CA LEU A 129 -12.41 -15.36 -1.42
C LEU A 129 -11.50 -16.52 -1.01
N LEU A 130 -10.87 -17.14 -2.00
CA LEU A 130 -9.85 -18.17 -1.77
C LEU A 130 -8.53 -17.53 -1.32
N VAL A 131 -7.84 -18.20 -0.40
CA VAL A 131 -6.54 -17.78 0.14
C VAL A 131 -5.45 -18.33 -0.75
N THR A 132 -4.56 -17.44 -1.21
CA THR A 132 -3.40 -17.81 -2.03
C THR A 132 -2.27 -18.39 -1.17
N ASP A 133 -1.26 -19.01 -1.80
CA ASP A 133 -0.06 -19.45 -1.07
C ASP A 133 0.75 -18.29 -0.51
N ALA A 134 0.72 -17.12 -1.16
CA ALA A 134 1.36 -15.92 -0.64
C ALA A 134 0.70 -15.48 0.68
N ASP A 135 -0.63 -15.48 0.73
CA ASP A 135 -1.39 -15.15 1.93
C ASP A 135 -1.11 -16.13 3.08
N ARG A 136 -1.02 -17.43 2.78
CA ARG A 136 -0.64 -18.45 3.78
C ARG A 136 0.78 -18.24 4.29
N ARG A 137 1.77 -18.00 3.41
CA ARG A 137 3.15 -17.71 3.85
C ARG A 137 3.22 -16.48 4.73
N HIS A 138 2.43 -15.47 4.40
CA HIS A 138 2.34 -14.25 5.18
C HIS A 138 1.73 -14.48 6.56
N ALA A 139 0.63 -15.22 6.62
CA ALA A 139 0.01 -15.64 7.88
C ALA A 139 0.96 -16.48 8.74
N ALA A 140 1.73 -17.39 8.13
CA ALA A 140 2.76 -18.18 8.81
C ALA A 140 3.84 -17.27 9.42
N ALA A 141 4.38 -16.33 8.66
CA ALA A 141 5.37 -15.37 9.17
C ALA A 141 4.82 -14.53 10.34
N ARG A 142 3.51 -14.23 10.36
CA ARG A 142 2.86 -13.55 11.49
C ARG A 142 2.74 -14.45 12.73
N ILE A 143 2.42 -15.73 12.55
CA ILE A 143 2.40 -16.73 13.62
C ILE A 143 3.80 -16.95 14.19
N ASP A 144 4.82 -17.07 13.34
CA ASP A 144 6.22 -17.22 13.76
C ASP A 144 6.70 -16.02 14.57
N ARG A 145 6.35 -14.79 14.15
CA ARG A 145 6.66 -13.58 14.90
C ARG A 145 5.96 -13.56 16.26
N ALA A 146 4.70 -13.96 16.34
CA ALA A 146 3.99 -14.03 17.62
C ALA A 146 4.61 -15.02 18.61
N LEU A 147 5.17 -16.14 18.12
CA LEU A 147 5.97 -17.05 18.95
C LEU A 147 7.29 -16.40 19.40
N ALA A 148 7.99 -15.70 18.51
CA ALA A 148 9.24 -15.01 18.84
C ALA A 148 9.06 -13.88 19.87
N ASP A 149 7.87 -13.27 19.91
CA ASP A 149 7.47 -12.25 20.88
C ASP A 149 6.95 -12.85 22.20
N ASP A 150 7.04 -14.17 22.41
CA ASP A 150 6.47 -14.91 23.56
C ASP A 150 4.94 -14.71 23.75
N ARG A 151 4.22 -14.37 22.67
CA ARG A 151 2.75 -14.20 22.69
C ARG A 151 1.98 -15.48 22.40
N LEU A 152 2.68 -16.53 21.95
CA LEU A 152 2.13 -17.85 21.71
C LEU A 152 3.01 -18.88 22.41
N THR A 153 2.40 -19.94 22.93
CA THR A 153 3.17 -21.13 23.32
C THR A 153 3.60 -21.90 22.07
N ARG A 154 4.58 -22.80 22.20
CA ARG A 154 4.98 -23.71 21.10
C ARG A 154 3.83 -24.61 20.65
N ASP A 155 2.95 -25.00 21.57
CA ASP A 155 1.81 -25.85 21.26
C ASP A 155 0.75 -25.07 20.46
N ASP A 156 0.48 -23.81 20.81
CA ASP A 156 -0.41 -22.93 20.05
C ASP A 156 0.13 -22.66 18.65
N HIS A 157 1.43 -22.39 18.52
CA HIS A 157 2.11 -22.22 17.23
C HIS A 157 1.93 -23.44 16.33
N ALA A 158 2.18 -24.64 16.85
CA ALA A 158 1.97 -25.89 16.09
C ALA A 158 0.49 -26.11 15.73
N GLY A 159 -0.44 -25.77 16.62
CA GLY A 159 -1.88 -25.82 16.38
C GLY A 159 -2.33 -24.89 15.25
N LEU A 160 -1.92 -23.62 15.31
CA LEU A 160 -2.21 -22.61 14.30
C LEU A 160 -1.56 -22.93 12.95
N GLY A 161 -0.34 -23.47 12.94
CA GLY A 161 0.31 -23.96 11.72
C GLY A 161 -0.52 -25.03 11.00
N ARG A 162 -1.05 -26.02 11.74
CA ARG A 162 -1.96 -27.03 11.18
C ARG A 162 -3.30 -26.45 10.74
N ALA A 163 -3.85 -25.48 11.47
CA ALA A 163 -5.08 -24.80 11.09
C ALA A 163 -4.89 -24.03 9.77
N LEU A 164 -3.81 -23.26 9.65
CA LEU A 164 -3.47 -22.47 8.48
C LEU A 164 -3.33 -23.32 7.21
N GLN A 165 -2.77 -24.53 7.29
CA GLN A 165 -2.68 -25.44 6.14
C GLN A 165 -4.04 -25.89 5.61
N ARG A 166 -5.09 -25.88 6.45
CA ARG A 166 -6.47 -26.23 6.07
C ARG A 166 -7.27 -25.04 5.55
N VAL A 167 -6.74 -23.82 5.68
CA VAL A 167 -7.42 -22.60 5.27
C VAL A 167 -7.51 -22.54 3.75
N ARG A 168 -8.74 -22.55 3.25
CA ARG A 168 -9.04 -22.35 1.83
C ARG A 168 -9.61 -20.97 1.54
N ARG A 169 -10.30 -20.36 2.52
CA ARG A 169 -10.95 -19.06 2.34
C ARG A 169 -10.48 -18.05 3.37
N TYR A 170 -10.58 -16.77 3.03
CA TYR A 170 -10.14 -15.70 3.90
C TYR A 170 -11.00 -15.55 5.16
N ARG A 171 -12.18 -16.19 5.24
CA ARG A 171 -12.95 -16.26 6.50
C ARG A 171 -12.20 -17.12 7.52
N ASP A 172 -11.60 -18.20 7.03
CA ASP A 172 -10.95 -19.22 7.84
C ASP A 172 -9.56 -18.76 8.27
N LEU A 173 -8.71 -18.33 7.32
CA LEU A 173 -8.30 -16.92 7.28
C LEU A 173 -8.24 -16.13 8.59
N ASP A 174 -9.16 -15.17 8.60
CA ASP A 174 -9.40 -14.21 9.64
C ASP A 174 -9.73 -14.87 10.98
N ARG A 175 -10.39 -16.04 10.99
CA ARG A 175 -10.63 -16.81 12.23
C ARG A 175 -9.34 -17.33 12.86
N VAL A 176 -8.43 -17.91 12.06
CA VAL A 176 -7.13 -18.40 12.53
C VAL A 176 -6.28 -17.23 13.06
N LEU A 177 -6.39 -16.06 12.44
CA LEU A 177 -5.62 -14.88 12.82
C LEU A 177 -6.30 -14.00 13.89
N ALA A 178 -7.58 -14.22 14.20
CA ALA A 178 -8.31 -13.46 15.19
C ALA A 178 -7.64 -13.58 16.56
N ASP A 179 -7.24 -14.81 16.92
CA ASP A 179 -6.58 -15.12 18.19
C ASP A 179 -5.17 -14.51 18.31
N LEU A 180 -4.56 -14.09 17.18
CA LEU A 180 -3.26 -13.43 17.14
C LEU A 180 -3.34 -11.91 17.22
N THR A 181 -4.54 -11.34 17.13
CA THR A 181 -4.75 -9.90 17.20
C THR A 181 -4.74 -9.53 18.68
N PRO A 182 -3.72 -8.80 19.16
CA PRO A 182 -3.62 -8.50 20.58
C PRO A 182 -4.77 -7.59 21.02
N LEU A 183 -5.18 -7.74 22.28
CA LEU A 183 -6.06 -6.86 23.06
C LEU A 183 -5.52 -5.40 23.20
N ASP A 184 -4.56 -5.00 22.37
CA ASP A 184 -3.80 -3.76 22.48
C ASP A 184 -4.57 -2.53 21.99
N GLU A 185 -5.67 -2.71 21.24
CA GLU A 185 -6.63 -1.61 21.01
C GLU A 185 -7.28 -1.14 22.32
N ALA A 186 -7.35 -1.99 23.36
CA ALA A 186 -7.85 -1.59 24.67
C ALA A 186 -6.78 -0.97 25.59
N ALA A 187 -5.49 -1.01 25.22
CA ALA A 187 -4.39 -0.46 26.03
C ALA A 187 -3.96 0.96 25.59
N ILE A 188 -4.53 1.49 24.51
CA ILE A 188 -4.38 2.91 24.11
C ILE A 188 -5.58 3.73 24.60
N ASP A 189 -5.99 3.52 25.86
CA ASP A 189 -6.65 4.58 26.65
C ASP A 189 -5.59 5.18 27.57
N VAL A 190 -4.55 5.76 26.96
CA VAL A 190 -3.63 6.64 27.66
C VAL A 190 -4.43 7.90 27.96
N ALA A 191 -4.96 7.96 29.19
CA ALA A 191 -5.58 9.16 29.71
C ALA A 191 -4.73 10.38 29.34
N PRO A 192 -5.31 11.42 28.72
CA PRO A 192 -4.56 12.59 28.31
C PRO A 192 -3.78 13.14 29.51
N PRO A 193 -2.49 13.48 29.36
CA PRO A 193 -1.75 14.09 30.46
C PRO A 193 -2.51 15.34 30.91
N ALA A 194 -2.79 15.41 32.21
CA ALA A 194 -3.46 16.55 32.81
C ALA A 194 -2.81 17.86 32.31
N PRO A 195 -3.61 18.91 32.02
CA PRO A 195 -3.07 20.19 31.59
C PRO A 195 -2.07 20.69 32.65
N SER A 196 -0.80 20.77 32.27
CA SER A 196 0.23 21.38 33.10
C SER A 196 -0.12 22.86 33.25
N ALA A 197 -0.66 23.21 34.41
CA ALA A 197 -0.87 24.59 34.80
C ALA A 197 0.46 25.33 34.86
N GLY A 198 0.57 26.40 34.06
CA GLY A 198 1.33 27.59 34.41
C GLY A 198 2.84 27.55 34.15
N ARG A 199 3.25 28.29 33.12
CA ARG A 199 4.26 29.35 33.28
C ARG A 199 4.07 30.42 32.20
N SER A 200 3.37 31.48 32.59
CA SER A 200 3.39 32.76 31.89
C SER A 200 4.82 33.31 31.92
N GLY A 201 5.50 33.24 30.78
CA GLY A 201 6.76 33.93 30.52
C GLY A 201 6.47 35.16 29.65
N THR A 202 6.66 36.32 30.27
CA THR A 202 6.47 37.67 29.75
C THR A 202 7.26 38.01 28.48
N ALA A 203 6.66 38.94 27.74
CA ALA A 203 7.11 39.60 26.52
C ALA A 203 8.59 40.03 26.47
N ALA A 204 9.19 39.89 25.29
CA ALA A 204 10.24 40.79 24.81
C ALA A 204 10.01 41.08 23.33
N SER A 205 9.38 42.21 23.08
CA SER A 205 9.32 42.92 21.81
C SER A 205 10.74 43.26 21.33
N MET A 206 11.12 42.81 20.13
CA MET A 206 12.15 43.50 19.35
C MET A 206 11.71 43.63 17.90
N SER A 207 11.18 44.81 17.64
CA SER A 207 11.04 45.43 16.34
C SER A 207 12.40 45.59 15.67
N ARG A 208 12.52 45.24 14.40
CA ARG A 208 13.50 45.86 13.49
C ARG A 208 13.04 45.75 12.04
N SER A 209 12.58 46.89 11.55
CA SER A 209 12.41 47.25 10.15
C SER A 209 13.76 47.17 9.41
N GLY A 210 13.72 46.69 8.17
CA GLY A 210 14.88 46.63 7.29
C GLY A 210 14.43 46.46 5.84
N THR A 211 14.07 47.58 5.22
CA THR A 211 13.71 47.71 3.81
C THR A 211 14.98 47.76 2.94
N ALA A 212 14.98 47.09 1.79
CA ALA A 212 15.39 47.59 0.47
C ALA A 212 16.22 46.61 -0.41
N ALA A 213 15.92 46.70 -1.71
CA ALA A 213 16.78 46.48 -2.88
C ALA A 213 17.14 45.01 -3.23
N SER A 214 16.45 44.39 -4.18
CA SER A 214 16.67 44.45 -5.64
C SER A 214 17.95 43.76 -6.12
N MET A 215 17.83 42.65 -6.88
CA MET A 215 18.51 42.44 -8.17
C MET A 215 18.29 41.01 -8.73
N SER A 216 17.47 40.96 -9.78
CA SER A 216 17.68 40.28 -11.07
C SER A 216 18.76 39.18 -11.24
N ARG A 217 18.33 38.02 -11.76
CA ARG A 217 18.96 37.09 -12.76
C ARG A 217 18.11 35.79 -12.73
N SER A 218 17.21 35.46 -13.66
CA SER A 218 17.30 35.24 -15.12
C SER A 218 18.33 34.20 -15.57
N GLY A 219 17.84 32.94 -15.70
CA GLY A 219 18.25 31.90 -16.67
C GLY A 219 19.35 30.89 -16.25
N PRO A 220 19.49 29.73 -16.93
CA PRO A 220 18.52 28.97 -17.73
C PRO A 220 18.48 27.44 -17.39
N ASP A 221 17.50 26.76 -17.98
CA ASP A 221 17.46 25.36 -18.41
C ASP A 221 18.31 24.29 -17.70
N ALA A 222 17.62 23.42 -16.95
CA ALA A 222 18.03 22.03 -16.75
C ALA A 222 16.91 21.10 -17.23
N THR A 223 16.83 20.94 -18.55
CA THR A 223 16.11 19.84 -19.20
C THR A 223 16.74 18.50 -18.81
N ARG A 224 16.31 17.94 -17.67
CA ARG A 224 16.53 16.52 -17.41
C ARG A 224 15.65 15.71 -18.33
N LYS A 225 16.24 15.27 -19.44
CA LYS A 225 15.81 14.11 -20.22
C LYS A 225 15.73 12.90 -19.29
N LEU A 226 14.56 12.61 -18.75
CA LEU A 226 14.27 11.27 -18.25
C LEU A 226 13.95 10.41 -19.47
N SER A 227 15.04 9.80 -19.96
CA SER A 227 15.07 8.76 -20.98
C SER A 227 14.08 7.66 -20.63
N GLY A 228 13.29 7.27 -21.63
CA GLY A 228 12.27 6.23 -21.51
C GLY A 228 12.87 4.87 -21.17
N CYS A 229 12.26 4.20 -20.20
CA CYS A 229 12.39 2.76 -19.99
C CYS A 229 11.12 2.10 -19.40
N ALA A 230 9.97 2.79 -19.35
CA ALA A 230 8.75 2.27 -18.70
C ALA A 230 7.58 2.03 -19.66
N LEU A 231 7.85 1.70 -20.93
CA LEU A 231 6.81 1.38 -21.92
C LEU A 231 7.13 0.09 -22.66
N LEU A 232 7.32 -1.02 -21.94
CA LEU A 232 7.60 -2.32 -22.57
C LEU A 232 7.00 -3.54 -21.85
N VAL A 233 5.88 -3.35 -21.13
CA VAL A 233 5.06 -4.48 -20.62
C VAL A 233 3.59 -4.43 -21.09
N MET A 234 3.19 -3.39 -21.85
CA MET A 234 1.84 -3.25 -22.42
C MET A 234 1.70 -3.79 -23.86
N LEU A 235 2.54 -4.74 -24.27
CA LEU A 235 2.50 -5.29 -25.64
C LEU A 235 2.61 -6.82 -25.67
N ALA A 236 1.61 -7.50 -25.10
CA ALA A 236 1.38 -8.93 -25.35
C ALA A 236 -0.10 -9.32 -25.18
N VAL A 237 -1.01 -8.49 -25.68
CA VAL A 237 -2.35 -8.96 -26.07
C VAL A 237 -2.56 -8.46 -27.50
N ALA A 238 -1.71 -8.94 -28.40
CA ALA A 238 -2.02 -8.91 -29.82
C ALA A 238 -3.18 -9.88 -30.02
N VAL A 239 -4.39 -9.33 -30.04
CA VAL A 239 -5.58 -9.97 -30.57
C VAL A 239 -5.25 -10.39 -31.99
N THR A 240 -4.94 -11.68 -32.19
CA THR A 240 -5.03 -12.33 -33.49
C THR A 240 -6.49 -12.32 -33.90
N LEU A 241 -6.92 -11.22 -34.53
CA LEU A 241 -8.08 -11.17 -35.39
C LEU A 241 -7.80 -12.10 -36.57
N VAL A 242 -8.21 -13.35 -36.44
CA VAL A 242 -8.32 -14.29 -37.55
C VAL A 242 -9.43 -13.77 -38.45
N PRO A 243 -9.16 -13.42 -39.73
CA PRO A 243 -10.22 -13.12 -40.66
C PRO A 243 -10.99 -14.41 -40.94
N ILE A 244 -12.25 -14.47 -40.49
CA ILE A 244 -13.20 -15.48 -40.94
C ILE A 244 -13.47 -15.17 -42.42
N GLY A 245 -12.82 -15.94 -43.29
CA GLY A 245 -13.04 -15.88 -44.73
C GLY A 245 -14.50 -16.17 -45.05
N ALA A 246 -15.17 -15.17 -45.61
CA ALA A 246 -16.42 -15.37 -46.34
C ALA A 246 -16.10 -16.13 -47.63
N GLY A 247 -16.47 -17.39 -47.66
CA GLY A 247 -16.57 -18.18 -48.87
C GLY A 247 -17.86 -18.98 -48.83
N ILE A 248 -18.44 -19.24 -50.01
CA ILE A 248 -19.65 -20.02 -50.31
C ILE A 248 -20.90 -19.10 -50.43
N LEU A 249 -21.63 -18.98 -51.56
CA LEU A 249 -21.97 -19.94 -52.62
C LEU A 249 -21.95 -19.31 -54.04
N LEU A 250 -21.51 -20.12 -55.01
CA LEU A 250 -22.00 -20.16 -56.40
C LEU A 250 -23.39 -20.81 -56.43
#